data_AF-A0A963S3J9-F1
#
_entry.id   AF-A0A963S3J9-F1
#
_cell.length_a   1.000
_cell.length_b   1.000
_cell.length_c   1.000
_cell.angle_alpha   90.00
_cell.angle_beta   90.00
_cell.angle_gamma   90.00
#
_symmetry.space_group_name_H-M   'P 1'
#
loop_
_entity.id
_entity.type
_entity.pdbx_description
1 polymer ?
#
loop_
_entity_poly.entity_id
_entity_poly.type
_entity_poly.pdbx_seq_one_letter_code
_entity_poly.pdbx_strand_id
1 'polypeptide(L)'
;MDFQPPEFNNVPYGSHAEAPCAPPAAKERSFRGITIRTPERVLASQGETISLPVCGYYQLATLPLVQGAVMSVHVRSTDGAIPAPIAGEVVVSGGENEPDIPNPDADAPIDPALYAHSVSEDFFYLDGQLYLPQPLPPGNYEVCVTYGEAQSNVARVQIVRR
;
A
#
# COMPACT_ATOMS: atom_id res chain seq x y z
N MET A 1 8.40 -24.74 -10.68
CA MET A 1 8.38 -23.47 -11.43
C MET A 1 8.07 -22.41 -10.41
N ASP A 2 8.98 -21.46 -10.19
CA ASP A 2 8.96 -20.61 -9.00
C ASP A 2 7.74 -19.68 -8.95
N PHE A 3 7.31 -19.46 -7.70
CA PHE A 3 5.92 -19.46 -7.26
C PHE A 3 5.41 -18.10 -6.78
N GLN A 4 6.26 -17.08 -6.90
CA GLN A 4 6.03 -15.67 -6.68
C GLN A 4 7.03 -14.98 -7.64
N PRO A 5 6.62 -14.01 -8.48
CA PRO A 5 7.52 -13.42 -9.46
C PRO A 5 8.77 -12.84 -8.77
N PRO A 6 9.99 -13.01 -9.33
CA PRO A 6 11.24 -12.62 -8.67
C PRO A 6 11.28 -11.17 -8.19
N GLU A 7 10.56 -10.27 -8.87
CA GLU A 7 10.43 -8.87 -8.48
C GLU A 7 9.78 -8.65 -7.10
N PHE A 8 9.06 -9.63 -6.57
CA PHE A 8 8.40 -9.57 -5.24
C PHE A 8 9.13 -10.35 -4.15
N ASN A 9 10.30 -10.95 -4.43
CA ASN A 9 11.00 -11.78 -3.44
C ASN A 9 11.80 -10.97 -2.41
N ASN A 10 12.16 -9.71 -2.72
CA ASN A 10 12.95 -8.83 -1.86
C ASN A 10 12.35 -7.42 -1.88
N VAL A 11 11.05 -7.31 -1.61
CA VAL A 11 10.38 -6.02 -1.54
C VAL A 11 10.93 -5.24 -0.33
N PRO A 12 11.49 -4.03 -0.53
CA PRO A 12 12.03 -3.24 0.56
C PRO A 12 10.89 -2.54 1.31
N TYR A 13 10.16 -3.29 2.14
CA TYR A 13 9.03 -2.75 2.91
C TYR A 13 9.43 -1.49 3.70
N GLY A 14 8.59 -0.46 3.65
CA GLY A 14 8.87 0.85 4.27
C GLY A 14 9.90 1.72 3.53
N SER A 15 10.43 1.28 2.39
CA SER A 15 11.31 2.10 1.54
C SER A 15 10.51 3.01 0.61
N HIS A 16 11.12 4.14 0.26
CA HIS A 16 10.63 5.12 -0.70
C HIS A 16 11.37 5.04 -2.05
N ALA A 17 12.40 4.19 -2.16
CA ALA A 17 13.18 4.03 -3.38
C ALA A 17 12.46 3.16 -4.43
N GLU A 18 12.60 3.46 -5.73
CA GLU A 18 12.06 2.62 -6.82
C GLU A 18 12.62 1.18 -6.71
N ALA A 19 11.73 0.19 -6.64
CA ALA A 19 12.04 -1.23 -6.55
C ALA A 19 11.51 -1.98 -7.80
N PRO A 20 12.01 -3.19 -8.09
CA PRO A 20 11.62 -3.94 -9.29
C PRO A 20 10.11 -4.22 -9.44
N CYS A 21 9.38 -4.34 -8.33
CA CYS A 21 7.94 -4.56 -8.34
C CYS A 21 7.11 -3.27 -8.50
N ALA A 22 7.74 -2.09 -8.51
CA ALA A 22 7.05 -0.82 -8.63
C ALA A 22 6.16 -0.77 -9.91
N PRO A 23 4.99 -0.12 -9.84
CA PRO A 23 4.11 0.00 -10.99
C PRO A 23 4.72 0.90 -12.08
N PRO A 24 4.57 0.56 -13.38
CA PRO A 24 5.14 1.34 -14.49
C PRO A 24 4.61 2.77 -14.59
N ALA A 25 3.38 3.01 -14.11
CA ALA A 25 2.68 4.30 -14.20
C ALA A 25 3.37 5.43 -13.41
N ALA A 26 4.39 5.13 -12.60
CA ALA A 26 5.29 6.12 -12.00
C ALA A 26 6.09 6.96 -13.03
N LYS A 27 6.02 6.61 -14.33
CA LYS A 27 6.82 7.25 -15.39
C LYS A 27 6.03 8.20 -16.28
N GLU A 28 4.71 8.32 -16.10
CA GLU A 28 3.86 9.22 -16.89
C GLU A 28 3.61 10.54 -16.16
N ARG A 29 4.09 11.67 -16.71
CA ARG A 29 3.94 13.01 -16.10
C ARG A 29 2.50 13.45 -15.85
N SER A 30 1.53 12.84 -16.54
CA SER A 30 0.09 13.16 -16.44
C SER A 30 -0.66 12.29 -15.43
N PHE A 31 -0.03 11.28 -14.84
CA PHE A 31 -0.70 10.41 -13.87
C PHE A 31 -1.16 11.23 -12.65
N ARG A 32 -2.34 10.93 -12.12
CA ARG A 32 -2.84 11.47 -10.85
C ARG A 32 -3.67 10.38 -10.20
N GLY A 33 -3.27 9.95 -9.02
CA GLY A 33 -3.93 8.84 -8.33
C GLY A 33 -2.94 7.89 -7.66
N ILE A 34 -3.39 6.66 -7.47
CA ILE A 34 -2.62 5.58 -6.84
C ILE A 34 -2.60 4.41 -7.82
N THR A 35 -1.47 3.73 -7.93
CA THR A 35 -1.36 2.49 -8.69
C THR A 35 -0.63 1.47 -7.84
N ILE A 36 -1.04 0.21 -7.94
CA ILE A 36 -0.45 -0.90 -7.20
C ILE A 36 -0.20 -2.10 -8.09
N ARG A 37 0.76 -2.91 -7.66
CA ARG A 37 1.03 -4.27 -8.13
C ARG A 37 1.16 -5.19 -6.91
N THR A 38 0.70 -6.41 -7.09
CA THR A 38 0.84 -7.51 -6.15
C THR A 38 1.13 -8.76 -6.97
N PRO A 39 1.81 -9.79 -6.43
CA PRO A 39 1.97 -11.03 -7.18
C PRO A 39 0.60 -11.65 -7.48
N GLU A 40 0.43 -12.24 -8.67
CA GLU A 40 -0.81 -12.94 -9.03
C GLU A 40 -1.06 -14.17 -8.15
N ARG A 41 0.00 -14.71 -7.53
CA ARG A 41 -0.05 -15.87 -6.67
C ARG A 41 0.93 -15.74 -5.50
N VAL A 42 0.46 -16.13 -4.32
CA VAL A 42 1.24 -16.20 -3.08
C VAL A 42 1.13 -17.63 -2.52
N LEU A 43 2.26 -18.21 -2.11
CA LEU A 43 2.28 -19.48 -1.42
C LEU A 43 2.22 -19.28 0.09
N ALA A 44 1.36 -20.06 0.73
CA ALA A 44 1.33 -20.22 2.18
C ALA A 44 1.90 -21.60 2.55
N SER A 45 3.05 -21.64 3.24
CA SER A 45 3.52 -22.87 3.89
C SER A 45 2.74 -23.12 5.18
N GLN A 46 2.69 -24.38 5.64
CA GLN A 46 2.04 -24.68 6.92
C GLN A 46 2.77 -23.98 8.08
N GLY A 47 2.04 -23.15 8.83
CA GLY A 47 2.57 -22.46 10.01
C GLY A 47 3.32 -21.16 9.72
N GLU A 48 3.44 -20.74 8.46
CA GLU A 48 4.01 -19.45 8.09
C GLU A 48 2.93 -18.37 8.02
N THR A 49 3.27 -17.16 8.48
CA THR A 49 2.48 -15.97 8.20
C THR A 49 2.58 -15.68 6.71
N ILE A 50 1.44 -15.60 6.04
CA ILE A 50 1.38 -15.23 4.62
C ILE A 50 1.92 -13.81 4.47
N SER A 51 2.79 -13.59 3.48
CA SER A 51 3.15 -12.23 3.07
C SER A 51 2.27 -11.85 1.89
N LEU A 52 1.64 -10.67 1.94
CA LEU A 52 0.92 -10.09 0.80
C LEU A 52 1.69 -8.85 0.33
N PRO A 53 2.71 -9.00 -0.54
CA PRO A 53 3.44 -7.85 -1.04
C PRO A 53 2.55 -6.94 -1.88
N VAL A 54 2.48 -5.67 -1.50
CA VAL A 54 1.83 -4.60 -2.24
C VAL A 54 2.89 -3.56 -2.57
N CYS A 55 3.21 -3.44 -3.85
CA CYS A 55 4.12 -2.42 -4.37
C CYS A 55 3.30 -1.35 -5.06
N GLY A 56 3.47 -0.09 -4.67
CA GLY A 56 2.66 0.98 -5.19
C GLY A 56 3.42 2.27 -5.43
N TYR A 57 2.74 3.16 -6.12
CA TYR A 57 3.16 4.54 -6.35
C TYR A 57 1.92 5.42 -6.27
N TYR A 58 2.05 6.58 -5.65
CA TYR A 58 1.00 7.59 -5.66
C TYR A 58 1.53 8.92 -6.19
N GLN A 59 0.64 9.70 -6.79
CA GLN A 59 0.86 11.09 -7.16
C GLN A 59 -0.45 11.84 -6.88
N LEU A 60 -0.52 12.50 -5.72
CA LEU A 60 -1.73 13.07 -5.14
C LEU A 60 -1.53 14.53 -4.76
N ALA A 61 -2.61 15.29 -4.62
CA ALA A 61 -2.55 16.64 -4.06
C ALA A 61 -1.98 16.58 -2.64
N THR A 62 -1.06 17.48 -2.28
CA THR A 62 -0.41 17.47 -0.97
C THR A 62 -1.37 17.85 0.16
N LEU A 63 -2.35 18.72 -0.11
CA LEU A 63 -3.24 19.27 0.92
C LEU A 63 -4.01 18.19 1.72
N PRO A 64 -4.71 17.22 1.09
CA PRO A 64 -5.35 16.14 1.84
C PRO A 64 -4.37 15.32 2.70
N LEU A 65 -3.13 15.15 2.23
CA LEU A 65 -2.13 14.34 2.94
C LEU A 65 -1.67 15.04 4.23
N VAL A 66 -1.33 16.33 4.15
CA VAL A 66 -0.93 17.11 5.33
C VAL A 66 -2.08 17.32 6.32
N GLN A 67 -3.33 17.23 5.86
CA GLN A 67 -4.53 17.25 6.72
C GLN A 67 -4.80 15.91 7.42
N GLY A 68 -3.94 14.91 7.26
CA GLY A 68 -4.03 13.64 7.97
C GLY A 68 -4.81 12.57 7.21
N ALA A 69 -4.82 12.59 5.88
CA ALA A 69 -5.30 11.43 5.12
C ALA A 69 -4.54 10.17 5.55
N VAL A 70 -5.26 9.06 5.67
CA VAL A 70 -4.70 7.76 6.05
C VAL A 70 -4.68 6.85 4.83
N MET A 71 -3.59 6.11 4.66
CA MET A 71 -3.52 5.06 3.65
C MET A 71 -4.15 3.79 4.21
N SER A 72 -4.93 3.06 3.41
CA SER A 72 -5.53 1.79 3.83
C SER A 72 -5.42 0.73 2.74
N VAL A 73 -5.13 -0.50 3.15
CA VAL A 73 -5.16 -1.68 2.27
C VAL A 73 -6.51 -2.35 2.44
N HIS A 74 -7.22 -2.56 1.33
CA HIS A 74 -8.51 -3.24 1.28
C HIS A 74 -8.36 -4.57 0.57
N VAL A 75 -8.97 -5.61 1.14
CA VAL A 75 -8.99 -6.95 0.56
C VAL A 75 -10.42 -7.49 0.56
N ARG A 76 -10.82 -8.00 -0.61
CA ARG A 76 -12.11 -8.66 -0.81
C ARG A 76 -11.89 -10.06 -1.38
N SER A 77 -12.48 -11.07 -0.74
CA SER A 77 -12.52 -12.42 -1.33
C SER A 77 -13.49 -12.46 -2.51
N THR A 78 -13.09 -13.11 -3.60
CA THR A 78 -13.93 -13.32 -4.79
C THR A 78 -14.55 -14.72 -4.85
N ASP A 79 -14.12 -15.63 -3.97
CA ASP A 79 -14.58 -17.02 -3.90
C ASP A 79 -15.27 -17.38 -2.57
N GLY A 80 -15.48 -16.38 -1.70
CA GLY A 80 -16.16 -16.56 -0.42
C GLY A 80 -15.28 -17.09 0.70
N ALA A 81 -13.95 -17.14 0.53
CA ALA A 81 -13.00 -17.49 1.58
C ALA A 81 -13.09 -16.56 2.82
N ILE A 82 -13.54 -15.32 2.62
CA ILE A 82 -13.90 -14.36 3.69
C ILE A 82 -15.29 -13.81 3.38
N PRO A 83 -16.20 -13.72 4.36
CA PRO A 83 -17.60 -13.34 4.13
C PRO A 83 -17.83 -11.87 3.77
N ALA A 84 -16.88 -10.97 4.08
CA ALA A 84 -16.99 -9.55 3.82
C ALA A 84 -15.62 -8.95 3.44
N PRO A 85 -15.58 -7.82 2.71
CA PRO A 85 -14.35 -7.04 2.54
C PRO A 85 -13.77 -6.65 3.90
N ILE A 86 -12.44 -6.71 4.01
CA ILE A 86 -11.68 -6.29 5.18
C ILE A 86 -10.69 -5.19 4.79
N ALA A 87 -10.41 -4.28 5.71
CA ALA A 87 -9.48 -3.18 5.49
C ALA A 87 -8.55 -3.01 6.69
N GLY A 88 -7.33 -2.58 6.41
CA GLY A 88 -6.29 -2.29 7.38
C GLY A 88 -5.71 -0.90 7.15
N GLU A 89 -5.59 -0.11 8.21
CA GLU A 89 -4.94 1.20 8.14
C GLU A 89 -3.42 1.04 8.15
N VAL A 90 -2.76 1.67 7.17
CA VAL A 90 -1.32 1.77 7.08
C VAL A 90 -0.94 3.03 7.83
N VAL A 91 -0.68 2.88 9.12
CA VAL A 91 -0.06 3.94 9.91
C VAL A 91 1.41 3.94 9.54
N VAL A 92 1.82 4.85 8.65
CA VAL A 92 3.23 5.19 8.50
C VAL A 92 3.58 6.03 9.72
N SER A 93 3.77 5.37 10.86
CA SER A 93 4.48 5.98 11.98
C SER A 93 5.85 6.32 11.43
N GLY A 94 6.24 7.59 11.56
CA GLY A 94 7.52 8.12 11.11
C GLY A 94 8.61 7.08 11.15
N GLY A 95 9.28 6.88 10.00
CA GLY A 95 10.37 5.93 9.93
C GLY A 95 11.39 6.16 11.05
N GLU A 96 12.29 5.21 11.28
CA GLU A 96 13.34 5.27 12.30
C GLU A 96 14.28 6.50 12.21
N ASN A 97 14.05 7.40 11.24
CA ASN A 97 14.74 8.66 10.99
C ASN A 97 13.85 9.91 11.15
N GLU A 98 12.59 9.81 11.58
CA GLU A 98 11.86 11.01 12.01
C GLU A 98 12.53 11.53 13.28
N PRO A 99 13.00 12.79 13.30
CA PRO A 99 13.57 13.34 14.50
C PRO A 99 12.54 13.27 15.62
N ASP A 100 12.90 12.66 16.75
CA ASP A 100 12.15 12.60 18.02
C ASP A 100 11.85 13.99 18.62
N ILE A 101 12.15 15.05 17.86
CA ILE A 101 11.88 16.44 18.22
C ILE A 101 10.43 16.69 17.81
N PRO A 102 9.50 16.89 18.77
CA PRO A 102 8.14 17.25 18.43
C PRO A 102 8.19 18.51 17.57
N ASN A 103 7.51 18.47 16.42
CA ASN A 103 7.38 19.63 15.57
C ASN A 103 6.83 20.79 16.43
N PRO A 104 7.59 21.89 16.63
CA PRO A 104 7.17 22.98 17.51
C PRO A 104 5.86 23.63 17.04
N ASP A 105 5.50 23.42 15.77
CA ASP A 105 4.30 23.91 15.12
C ASP A 105 3.29 22.79 14.81
N ALA A 106 3.33 21.65 15.51
CA ALA A 106 2.38 20.53 15.28
C ALA A 106 0.91 20.97 15.39
N ASP A 107 0.62 21.97 16.24
CA ASP A 107 -0.70 22.56 16.45
C ASP A 107 -0.95 23.83 15.61
N ALA A 108 0.02 24.27 14.81
CA ALA A 108 -0.15 25.44 13.96
C ALA A 108 -1.19 25.13 12.87
N PRO A 109 -2.16 26.04 12.60
CA PRO A 109 -3.12 25.84 11.55
C PRO A 109 -2.42 25.65 10.19
N ILE A 110 -2.76 24.57 9.50
CA ILE A 110 -2.31 24.33 8.11
C ILE A 110 -2.91 25.44 7.23
N ASP A 111 -2.09 26.25 6.57
CA ASP A 111 -2.54 27.18 5.54
C ASP A 111 -2.73 26.43 4.21
N PRO A 112 -3.98 26.23 3.74
CA PRO A 112 -4.24 25.49 2.52
C PRO A 112 -3.66 26.15 1.27
N ALA A 113 -3.44 27.47 1.29
CA ALA A 113 -2.90 28.20 0.15
C ALA A 113 -1.47 27.76 -0.20
N LEU A 114 -0.69 27.33 0.80
CA LEU A 114 0.68 26.83 0.60
C LEU A 114 0.72 25.49 -0.14
N TYR A 115 -0.37 24.73 -0.11
CA TYR A 115 -0.45 23.37 -0.67
C TYR A 115 -1.42 23.25 -1.85
N ALA A 116 -2.14 24.32 -2.22
CA ALA A 116 -3.21 24.29 -3.22
C ALA A 116 -2.75 23.84 -4.63
N HIS A 117 -1.46 23.96 -4.93
CA HIS A 117 -0.86 23.56 -6.21
C HIS A 117 0.27 22.54 -6.04
N SER A 118 0.43 22.00 -4.83
CA SER A 118 1.49 21.05 -4.51
C SER A 118 1.00 19.62 -4.75
N VAL A 119 1.89 18.82 -5.31
CA VAL A 119 1.68 17.39 -5.56
C VAL A 119 2.73 16.64 -4.74
N SER A 120 2.27 15.63 -4.01
CA SER A 120 3.12 14.66 -3.33
C SER A 120 3.14 13.39 -4.16
N GLU A 121 4.33 12.87 -4.40
CA GLU A 121 4.53 11.62 -5.10
C GLU A 121 5.56 10.77 -4.38
N ASP A 122 5.30 9.47 -4.33
CA ASP A 122 6.20 8.55 -3.68
C ASP A 122 5.93 7.10 -4.08
N PHE A 123 6.96 6.27 -3.93
CA PHE A 123 6.81 4.82 -3.93
C PHE A 123 6.47 4.34 -2.53
N PHE A 124 5.70 3.26 -2.45
CA PHE A 124 5.44 2.59 -1.20
C PHE A 124 5.47 1.07 -1.38
N TYR A 125 5.96 0.39 -0.35
CA TYR A 125 6.02 -1.05 -0.32
C TYR A 125 5.53 -1.56 1.02
N LEU A 126 4.50 -2.39 0.99
CA LEU A 126 3.79 -2.84 2.17
C LEU A 126 3.62 -4.36 2.13
N ASP A 127 3.73 -5.00 3.28
CA ASP A 127 3.12 -6.30 3.46
C ASP A 127 1.68 -6.09 3.92
N GLY A 128 0.73 -6.24 2.99
CA GLY A 128 -0.69 -6.04 3.26
C GLY A 128 -1.20 -6.92 4.41
N GLN A 129 -0.63 -8.12 4.61
CA GLN A 129 -1.07 -9.01 5.67
C GLN A 129 -0.86 -8.42 7.08
N LEU A 130 0.15 -7.57 7.26
CA LEU A 130 0.46 -6.97 8.56
C LEU A 130 -0.59 -5.95 9.02
N TYR A 131 -1.35 -5.37 8.08
CA TYR A 131 -2.34 -4.33 8.37
C TYR A 131 -3.76 -4.87 8.47
N LEU A 132 -4.00 -6.06 7.93
CA LEU A 132 -5.34 -6.67 7.93
C LEU A 132 -5.71 -7.21 9.32
N PRO A 133 -6.99 -7.14 9.72
CA PRO A 133 -7.45 -7.58 11.04
C PRO A 133 -7.35 -9.10 11.26
N GLN A 134 -7.11 -9.88 10.20
CA GLN A 134 -6.98 -11.32 10.26
C GLN A 134 -6.07 -11.86 9.14
N PRO A 135 -5.41 -13.01 9.35
CA PRO A 135 -4.74 -13.77 8.29
C PRO A 135 -5.67 -14.08 7.13
N LEU A 136 -5.20 -13.90 5.90
CA LEU A 136 -5.93 -14.30 4.70
C LEU A 136 -5.85 -15.82 4.53
N PRO A 137 -6.98 -16.55 4.54
CA PRO A 137 -6.94 -17.98 4.21
C PRO A 137 -6.60 -18.19 2.72
N PRO A 138 -6.23 -19.42 2.30
CA PRO A 138 -6.12 -19.76 0.88
C PRO A 138 -7.43 -19.44 0.13
N GLY A 139 -7.31 -18.81 -1.04
CA GLY A 139 -8.44 -18.31 -1.80
C GLY A 139 -8.04 -17.28 -2.85
N ASN A 140 -9.03 -16.67 -3.48
CA ASN A 140 -8.87 -15.64 -4.50
C ASN A 140 -9.32 -14.29 -3.95
N TYR A 141 -8.49 -13.28 -4.15
CA TYR A 141 -8.69 -11.96 -3.56
C TYR A 141 -8.48 -10.85 -4.57
N GLU A 142 -9.24 -9.79 -4.37
CA GLU A 142 -9.03 -8.48 -4.96
C GLU A 142 -8.48 -7.55 -3.88
N VAL A 143 -7.38 -6.87 -4.22
CA VAL A 143 -6.63 -5.96 -3.36
C VAL A 143 -6.69 -4.57 -3.98
N CYS A 144 -6.98 -3.56 -3.19
CA CYS A 144 -6.80 -2.16 -3.57
C CYS A 144 -6.28 -1.35 -2.38
N VAL A 145 -5.70 -0.18 -2.68
CA VAL A 145 -5.22 0.77 -1.68
C VAL A 145 -5.98 2.07 -1.85
N THR A 146 -6.37 2.67 -0.73
CA THR A 146 -6.90 4.04 -0.69
C THR A 146 -5.94 4.95 0.04
N TYR A 147 -5.85 6.21 -0.37
CA TYR A 147 -5.11 7.25 0.36
C TYR A 147 -5.80 8.60 0.14
N GLY A 148 -6.41 9.12 1.21
CA GLY A 148 -7.34 10.25 1.10
C GLY A 148 -8.56 9.86 0.26
N GLU A 149 -8.92 10.69 -0.72
CA GLU A 149 -10.05 10.43 -1.63
C GLU A 149 -9.68 9.56 -2.83
N ALA A 150 -8.40 9.22 -3.01
CA ALA A 150 -7.94 8.42 -4.14
C ALA A 150 -7.99 6.91 -3.85
N GLN A 151 -8.32 6.14 -4.88
CA GLN A 151 -8.31 4.69 -4.86
C GLN A 151 -7.41 4.16 -5.99
N SER A 152 -6.65 3.10 -5.71
CA SER A 152 -5.82 2.43 -6.71
C SER A 152 -6.63 1.59 -7.69
N ASN A 153 -5.95 1.08 -8.73
CA ASN A 153 -6.43 -0.08 -9.46
C ASN A 153 -6.66 -1.28 -8.52
N VAL A 154 -7.54 -2.19 -8.93
CA VAL A 154 -7.76 -3.47 -8.24
C VAL A 154 -6.76 -4.49 -8.78
N ALA A 155 -5.93 -5.03 -7.89
CA ALA A 155 -5.01 -6.11 -8.21
C ALA A 155 -5.58 -7.45 -7.72
N ARG A 156 -5.37 -8.52 -8.47
CA ARG A 156 -5.89 -9.86 -8.14
C ARG A 156 -4.75 -10.75 -7.68
N VAL A 157 -4.98 -11.45 -6.57
CA VAL A 157 -4.02 -12.38 -5.98
C VAL A 157 -4.71 -13.68 -5.59
N GLN A 158 -4.05 -14.78 -5.90
CA GLN A 158 -4.43 -16.11 -5.46
C GLN A 158 -3.51 -16.58 -4.34
N ILE A 159 -4.06 -16.82 -3.16
CA ILE A 159 -3.33 -17.44 -2.05
C ILE A 159 -3.54 -18.94 -2.12
N VAL A 160 -2.45 -19.69 -2.27
CA VAL A 160 -2.48 -21.16 -2.37
C VAL A 160 -1.69 -21.77 -1.22
N ARG A 161 -2.19 -22.88 -0.67
CA ARG A 161 -1.46 -23.64 0.35
C ARG A 161 -0.52 -24.63 -0.33
N ARG A 162 0.71 -24.69 0.16
CA ARG A 162 1.67 -25.72 -0.26
C ARG A 162 1.46 -27.03 0.50
#